data_AF-A0A444Y2C0-F1
#
_entry.id   AF-A0A444Y2C0-F1
#
_cell.length_a   1.000
_cell.length_b   1.000
_cell.length_c   1.000
_cell.angle_alpha   90.00
_cell.angle_beta   90.00
_cell.angle_gamma   90.00
#
_symmetry.space_group_name_H-M   'P 1'
#
loop_
_entity.id
_entity.type
_entity.pdbx_description
1 polymer ?
#
loop_
_entity_poly.entity_id
_entity_poly.type
_entity_poly.pdbx_seq_one_letter_code
_entity_poly.pdbx_strand_id
1 'polypeptide(L)'
;MDRASVVGDVIEYIRELLRTVNELKLLRKKINCLLSVAKFLDELQLELHHVAGGHVGKYYSFLFNNKIIEGSSVYASAIANSVIDVMDTQYSAAVPHTGTY
;
A
#
# COMPACT_ATOMS: atom_id res chain seq x y z
N MET A 1 -22.42 1.36 -39.70
CA MET A 1 -22.05 1.11 -38.30
C MET A 1 -22.86 -0.11 -37.86
N ASP A 2 -22.20 -1.26 -37.76
CA ASP A 2 -22.86 -2.53 -37.45
C ASP A 2 -23.08 -2.67 -35.94
N ARG A 3 -24.22 -3.25 -35.52
CA ARG A 3 -24.55 -3.41 -34.09
C ARG A 3 -23.50 -4.25 -33.35
N ALA A 4 -22.87 -5.22 -34.00
CA ALA A 4 -21.80 -6.02 -33.42
C ALA A 4 -20.51 -5.22 -33.21
N SER A 5 -20.21 -4.24 -34.09
CA SER A 5 -19.07 -3.32 -33.92
C SER A 5 -19.23 -2.47 -32.67
N VAL A 6 -20.42 -1.89 -32.47
CA VAL A 6 -20.71 -1.05 -31.29
C VAL A 6 -20.62 -1.85 -29.99
N VAL A 7 -21.13 -3.09 -29.99
CA VAL A 7 -21.03 -3.98 -28.83
C VAL A 7 -19.58 -4.35 -28.54
N GLY A 8 -18.76 -4.56 -29.57
CA GLY A 8 -17.32 -4.79 -29.42
C GLY A 8 -16.61 -3.63 -28.73
N ASP A 9 -16.82 -2.40 -29.20
CA ASP A 9 -16.22 -1.19 -28.65
C ASP A 9 -16.62 -0.96 -27.18
N VAL A 10 -17.89 -1.20 -26.85
CA VAL A 10 -18.40 -1.07 -25.47
C VAL A 10 -17.76 -2.10 -24.54
N ILE A 11 -17.57 -3.34 -25.00
CA ILE A 11 -16.92 -4.40 -24.21
C ILE A 11 -15.45 -4.04 -23.95
N GLU A 12 -14.74 -3.51 -24.95
CA GLU A 12 -13.36 -3.07 -24.80
C GLU A 12 -13.25 -1.92 -23.79
N TYR A 13 -14.13 -0.92 -23.91
CA TYR A 13 -14.20 0.19 -22.95
C TYR A 13 -14.46 -0.29 -21.52
N ILE A 14 -15.37 -1.25 -21.32
CA ILE A 14 -15.64 -1.83 -19.99
C ILE A 14 -14.41 -2.54 -19.43
N ARG A 15 -13.64 -3.25 -20.27
CA ARG A 15 -12.41 -3.94 -19.84
C ARG A 15 -11.34 -2.95 -19.43
N GLU A 16 -11.14 -1.89 -20.20
CA GLU A 16 -10.20 -0.81 -19.86
C GLU A 16 -10.61 -0.10 -18.57
N LEU A 17 -11.89 0.24 -18.44
CA LEU A 17 -12.42 0.85 -17.22
C LEU A 17 -12.17 -0.03 -15.99
N LEU A 18 -12.42 -1.34 -16.10
CA LEU A 18 -12.14 -2.29 -15.02
C LEU A 18 -10.65 -2.34 -14.66
N ARG A 19 -9.77 -2.28 -15.66
CA ARG A 19 -8.32 -2.21 -15.45
C ARG A 19 -7.93 -0.95 -14.67
N THR A 20 -8.39 0.22 -15.10
CA THR A 20 -8.12 1.50 -14.43
C THR A 20 -8.64 1.50 -13.00
N VAL A 21 -9.85 0.98 -12.75
CA VAL A 21 -10.40 0.86 -11.39
C VAL A 21 -9.52 -0.01 -10.50
N ASN A 22 -8.97 -1.11 -11.02
CA ASN A 22 -8.07 -1.98 -10.24
C ASN A 22 -6.73 -1.30 -9.93
N GLU A 23 -6.16 -0.57 -10.90
CA GLU A 23 -4.95 0.23 -10.69
C GLU A 23 -5.16 1.32 -9.63
N LEU A 24 -6.29 2.02 -9.67
CA LEU A 24 -6.66 3.02 -8.65
C LEU A 24 -6.84 2.40 -7.27
N LYS A 25 -7.48 1.24 -7.16
CA LYS A 25 -7.60 0.50 -5.88
C LYS A 25 -6.23 0.13 -5.32
N LEU A 26 -5.31 -0.29 -6.17
CA LEU A 26 -3.96 -0.66 -5.80
C LEU A 26 -3.16 0.56 -5.32
N LEU A 27 -3.26 1.69 -6.03
CA LEU A 27 -2.66 2.96 -5.63
C LEU A 27 -3.19 3.44 -4.27
N ARG A 28 -4.50 3.32 -4.02
CA ARG A 28 -5.10 3.66 -2.73
C ARG A 28 -4.52 2.81 -1.59
N LYS A 29 -4.40 1.49 -1.80
CA LYS A 29 -3.77 0.59 -0.81
C LYS A 29 -2.33 1.00 -0.52
N LYS A 30 -1.55 1.34 -1.56
CA LYS A 30 -0.19 1.85 -1.43
C LYS A 30 -0.12 3.13 -0.59
N ILE A 31 -0.94 4.13 -0.90
CA ILE A 31 -0.95 5.41 -0.16
C ILE A 31 -1.31 5.18 1.31
N ASN A 32 -2.31 4.35 1.59
CA ASN A 32 -2.71 4.05 2.97
C ASN A 32 -1.59 3.37 3.76
N CYS A 33 -0.90 2.39 3.17
CA CYS A 33 0.23 1.73 3.80
C CYS A 33 1.37 2.72 4.12
N LEU A 34 1.74 3.56 3.14
CA LEU A 34 2.78 4.58 3.34
C LEU A 34 2.40 5.58 4.43
N LEU A 35 1.13 6.00 4.48
CA LEU A 35 0.65 6.92 5.49
C LEU A 35 0.70 6.30 6.90
N SER A 36 0.31 5.03 7.04
CA SER A 36 0.39 4.31 8.33
C SER A 36 1.84 4.20 8.83
N VAL A 37 2.77 3.83 7.94
CA VAL A 37 4.19 3.74 8.31
C VAL A 37 4.77 5.13 8.60
N ALA A 38 4.45 6.16 7.81
CA ALA A 38 4.92 7.52 8.06
C ALA A 38 4.48 8.06 9.43
N LYS A 39 3.20 7.88 9.79
CA LYS A 39 2.69 8.27 11.12
C LYS A 39 3.45 7.57 12.25
N PHE A 40 3.72 6.29 12.09
CA PHE A 40 4.47 5.52 13.08
C PHE A 40 5.91 6.01 13.22
N LEU A 41 6.57 6.35 12.10
CA LEU A 41 7.91 6.94 12.12
C LEU A 41 7.93 8.31 12.81
N ASP A 42 6.91 9.13 12.59
CA ASP A 42 6.73 10.42 13.29
C ASP A 42 6.56 10.22 14.81
N GLU A 43 5.76 9.24 15.25
CA GLU A 43 5.57 8.92 16.67
C GLU A 43 6.87 8.49 17.35
N LEU A 44 7.74 7.79 16.63
CA LEU A 44 9.06 7.38 17.11
C LEU A 44 10.13 8.49 17.01
N GLN A 45 9.77 9.69 16.52
CA GLN A 45 10.69 10.81 16.27
C GLN A 45 11.86 10.42 15.36
N LEU A 46 11.61 9.54 14.39
CA LEU A 46 12.61 9.12 13.42
C LEU A 46 12.64 10.11 12.26
N GLU A 47 13.79 10.73 12.02
CA GLU A 47 13.94 11.65 10.88
C GLU A 47 13.98 10.87 9.57
N LEU A 48 12.90 10.98 8.79
CA LEU A 48 12.82 10.39 7.46
C LEU A 48 13.64 11.19 6.46
N HIS A 49 14.74 10.60 5.98
CA HIS A 49 15.66 11.25 5.05
C HIS A 49 15.30 10.98 3.59
N HIS A 50 14.92 9.73 3.27
CA HIS A 50 14.55 9.35 1.91
C HIS A 50 13.62 8.13 1.90
N VAL A 51 12.66 8.11 0.98
CA VAL A 51 11.84 6.93 0.68
C VAL A 51 12.16 6.45 -0.72
N ALA A 52 12.68 5.24 -0.83
CA ALA A 52 12.79 4.54 -2.10
C ALA A 52 11.64 3.53 -2.23
N GLY A 53 11.17 3.30 -3.45
CA GLY A 53 10.13 2.31 -3.68
C GLY A 53 10.15 1.74 -5.08
N GLY A 54 9.77 0.48 -5.19
CA GLY A 54 9.69 -0.24 -6.46
C GLY A 54 8.45 -1.14 -6.49
N HIS A 55 8.12 -1.61 -7.68
CA HIS A 55 7.09 -2.61 -7.88
C HIS A 55 7.75 -3.86 -8.49
N VAL A 56 7.53 -5.00 -7.84
CA VAL A 56 8.00 -6.31 -8.31
C VAL A 56 6.79 -7.23 -8.43
N GLY A 57 6.43 -7.58 -9.67
CA GLY A 57 5.34 -8.52 -9.95
C GLY A 57 3.95 -7.97 -9.62
N LYS A 58 3.44 -8.28 -8.42
CA LYS A 58 2.15 -7.75 -7.89
C LYS A 58 2.35 -7.01 -6.57
N TYR A 59 3.60 -6.89 -6.12
CA TYR A 59 3.95 -6.36 -4.81
C TYR A 59 4.64 -5.02 -4.96
N TYR A 60 4.39 -4.12 -4.01
CA TYR A 60 5.17 -2.91 -3.85
C TYR A 60 6.10 -3.07 -2.67
N SER A 61 7.35 -2.70 -2.87
CA SER A 61 8.36 -2.69 -1.83
C SER A 61 8.79 -1.25 -1.59
N PHE A 62 8.91 -0.87 -0.32
CA PHE A 62 9.33 0.45 0.12
C PHE A 62 10.51 0.31 1.06
N LEU A 63 11.46 1.24 0.94
CA LEU A 63 12.60 1.37 1.82
C LEU A 63 12.58 2.78 2.40
N PHE A 64 12.43 2.85 3.72
CA PHE A 64 12.46 4.09 4.48
C PHE A 64 13.85 4.26 5.06
N ASN A 65 14.57 5.28 4.62
CA ASN A 65 15.85 5.64 5.16
C ASN A 65 15.63 6.65 6.29
N ASN A 66 15.63 6.18 7.52
CA ASN A 66 15.42 6.98 8.71
C ASN A 66 16.70 7.11 9.52
N LYS A 67 16.99 8.31 10.02
CA LYS A 67 18.08 8.54 10.97
C LYS A 67 17.56 8.34 12.39
N ILE A 68 18.21 7.46 13.13
CA ILE A 68 17.98 7.31 14.56
C ILE A 68 18.75 8.44 15.26
N ILE A 69 18.03 9.29 15.98
CA ILE A 69 18.61 10.43 16.70
C ILE A 69 19.40 9.90 17.92
N GLU A 70 20.55 10.49 18.18
CA GLU A 70 21.39 10.16 19.34
C GLU A 70 20.63 10.43 20.65
N GLY A 71 20.49 9.40 21.49
CA GLY A 71 19.62 9.42 22.68
C GLY A 71 18.25 8.77 22.50
N SER A 72 17.89 8.35 21.27
CA SER A 72 16.70 7.52 21.04
C SER A 72 16.91 6.12 21.64
N SER A 73 15.99 5.69 22.51
CA SER A 73 16.04 4.37 23.18
C SER A 73 15.55 3.22 22.29
N VAL A 74 15.24 3.49 21.02
CA VAL A 74 14.52 2.56 20.16
C VAL A 74 15.50 1.71 19.36
N TYR A 75 15.52 0.41 19.65
CA TYR A 75 16.36 -0.56 18.94
C TYR A 75 15.74 -0.93 17.58
N ALA A 76 16.57 -1.18 16.57
CA ALA A 76 16.12 -1.45 15.19
C ALA A 76 15.10 -2.60 15.09
N SER A 77 15.23 -3.66 15.91
CA SER A 77 14.25 -4.75 15.92
C SER A 77 12.91 -4.37 16.57
N ALA A 78 12.90 -3.43 17.52
CA ALA A 78 11.65 -2.93 18.09
C ALA A 78 10.87 -2.13 17.05
N ILE A 79 11.56 -1.28 16.27
CA ILE A 79 10.97 -0.56 15.13
C ILE A 79 10.40 -1.55 14.11
N ALA A 80 11.19 -2.57 13.75
CA ALA A 80 10.78 -3.57 12.77
C ALA A 80 9.51 -4.33 13.21
N ASN A 81 9.49 -4.82 14.46
CA ASN A 81 8.34 -5.56 15.00
C ASN A 81 7.09 -4.69 15.07
N SER A 82 7.21 -3.44 15.54
CA SER A 82 6.06 -2.54 15.63
C SER A 82 5.51 -2.13 14.26
N VAL A 83 6.37 -1.94 13.24
CA VAL A 83 5.91 -1.71 11.87
C VAL A 83 5.16 -2.93 11.33
N ILE A 84 5.63 -4.14 11.61
CA ILE A 84 4.93 -5.39 11.24
C ILE A 84 3.55 -5.43 11.90
N ASP A 85 3.46 -5.19 13.21
CA ASP A 85 2.19 -5.22 13.95
C ASP A 85 1.16 -4.21 13.41
N VAL A 86 1.60 -2.99 13.10
CA VAL A 86 0.74 -1.96 12.48
C VAL A 86 0.28 -2.39 11.08
N MET A 87 1.18 -2.97 10.28
CA MET A 87 0.83 -3.47 8.95
C MET A 87 -0.14 -4.65 8.99
N ASP A 88 0.04 -5.59 9.92
CA ASP A 88 -0.84 -6.76 10.10
C ASP A 88 -2.23 -6.35 10.60
N THR A 89 -2.30 -5.35 11.50
CA THR A 89 -3.57 -4.78 11.96
C THR A 89 -4.33 -4.12 10.81
N GLN A 90 -3.65 -3.35 9.97
CA GLN A 90 -4.25 -2.69 8.80
C GLN A 90 -4.65 -3.67 7.70
N TYR A 91 -3.87 -4.73 7.48
CA TYR A 91 -4.23 -5.80 6.56
C TYR A 91 -5.48 -6.54 7.03
N SER A 92 -5.54 -6.89 8.32
CA SER A 92 -6.70 -7.56 8.94
C SER A 92 -7.96 -6.70 8.91
N ALA A 93 -7.83 -5.38 9.11
CA ALA A 93 -8.95 -4.43 8.99
C ALA A 93 -9.43 -4.21 7.54
N ALA A 94 -8.58 -4.50 6.54
CA ALA A 94 -8.89 -4.33 5.12
C ALA A 94 -9.37 -5.61 4.42
N VAL A 95 -9.22 -6.78 5.06
CA VAL A 95 -9.81 -8.03 4.60
C VAL A 95 -11.27 -8.06 5.06
N PRO A 96 -12.27 -8.06 4.16
CA PRO A 96 -13.62 -8.41 4.56
C PRO A 96 -13.55 -9.83 5.11
N HIS A 97 -13.97 -10.03 6.35
CA HIS A 97 -14.29 -11.37 6.82
C HIS A 97 -15.36 -11.94 5.88
N THR A 98 -14.94 -12.72 4.89
CA THR A 98 -15.82 -13.73 4.30
C THR A 98 -15.97 -14.79 5.37
N GLY A 99 -16.82 -14.50 6.36
CA GLY A 99 -17.40 -15.50 7.22
C GLY A 99 -18.24 -16.39 6.34
N THR A 100 -17.67 -17.53 5.94
CA THR A 100 -18.44 -18.67 5.46
C THR A 100 -18.71 -19.54 6.67
N TYR A 101 -19.95 -19.47 7.17
CA TYR A 101 -20.58 -20.54 7.91
C TYR A 101 -21.23 -21.51 6.91
#